data_AF-N1WHK2-F1
#
_entry.id   AF-N1WHK2-F1
#
_cell.length_a   1.000
_cell.length_b   1.000
_cell.length_c   1.000
_cell.angle_alpha   90.00
_cell.angle_beta   90.00
_cell.angle_gamma   90.00
#
_symmetry.space_group_name_H-M   'P 1'
#
loop_
_entity.id
_entity.type
_entity.pdbx_description
1 polymer ?
#
loop_
_entity_poly.entity_id
_entity_poly.type
_entity_poly.pdbx_seq_one_letter_code
_entity_poly.pdbx_strand_id
1 'polypeptide(L)'
;LASLLIQEAQIEYDQSIQNKKVKTKYDYKINRNIAIGILKGELPRLLSGTEPMNSVFDEMKAELLKHRLPVIPNRTFNRKHKVRKRKFEIYYGRVS
;
A
#
# COMPACT_ATOMS: atom_id res chain seq x y z
N LEU A 1 2.25 -9.90 8.40
CA LEU A 1 2.54 -10.14 6.97
C LEU A 1 2.53 -8.85 6.16
N ALA A 2 1.39 -8.18 5.95
CA ALA A 2 1.33 -6.97 5.12
C ALA A 2 2.32 -5.86 5.53
N SER A 3 2.46 -5.60 6.83
CA SER A 3 3.40 -4.60 7.35
C SER A 3 4.86 -4.91 7.02
N LEU A 4 5.22 -6.19 7.05
CA LEU A 4 6.60 -6.67 6.80
C LEU A 4 6.96 -6.50 5.33
N LEU A 5 6.07 -6.93 4.42
CA LEU A 5 6.24 -6.71 2.97
C LEU A 5 6.36 -5.24 2.59
N ILE A 6 5.55 -4.38 3.22
CA ILE A 6 5.62 -2.93 2.98
C ILE A 6 6.99 -2.39 3.40
N GLN A 7 7.52 -2.87 4.54
CA GLN A 7 8.81 -2.45 5.05
C GLN A 7 9.95 -2.90 4.15
N GLU A 8 9.93 -4.16 3.70
CA GLU A 8 10.92 -4.69 2.75
C GLU A 8 10.91 -3.93 1.42
N ALA A 9 9.73 -3.71 0.83
CA ALA A 9 9.60 -2.96 -0.43
C ALA A 9 10.06 -1.50 -0.26
N GLN A 10 9.86 -0.90 0.92
CA GLN A 10 10.34 0.45 1.21
C GLN A 10 11.87 0.48 1.30
N ILE A 11 12.49 -0.48 1.98
CA ILE A 11 13.95 -0.58 2.10
C ILE A 11 14.59 -0.70 0.72
N GLU A 12 14.06 -1.58 -0.13
CA GLU A 12 14.57 -1.78 -1.50
C GLU A 12 14.46 -0.48 -2.32
N TYR A 13 13.34 0.24 -2.19
CA TYR A 13 13.15 1.52 -2.85
C TYR A 13 14.13 2.58 -2.34
N ASP A 14 14.33 2.69 -1.03
CA ASP A 14 15.24 3.65 -0.44
C ASP A 14 16.70 3.38 -0.85
N GLN A 15 17.09 2.10 -0.94
CA GLN A 15 18.37 1.68 -1.50
C GLN A 15 18.51 2.08 -2.98
N SER A 16 17.44 2.00 -3.78
CA SER A 16 17.47 2.42 -5.18
C SER A 16 17.73 3.93 -5.34
N ILE A 17 17.24 4.74 -4.40
CA ILE A 17 17.49 6.19 -4.33
C ILE A 17 18.94 6.45 -3.92
N GLN A 18 19.44 5.78 -2.87
CA GLN A 18 20.83 5.92 -2.41
C GLN A 18 21.84 5.58 -3.51
N ASN A 19 21.56 4.52 -4.28
CA ASN A 19 22.37 4.11 -5.42
C ASN A 19 22.23 5.03 -6.65
N LYS A 20 21.51 6.15 -6.54
CA LYS A 20 21.24 7.13 -7.61
C LYS A 20 20.60 6.52 -8.87
N LYS A 21 20.04 5.31 -8.79
CA LYS A 21 19.31 4.67 -9.89
C LYS A 21 18.02 5.41 -10.21
N VAL A 22 17.41 6.01 -9.19
CA VAL A 22 16.16 6.77 -9.30
C VAL A 22 16.37 8.18 -8.73
N LYS A 23 15.98 9.21 -9.48
CA LYS A 23 15.94 10.59 -9.00
C LYS A 23 14.49 11.03 -8.81
N THR A 24 14.13 11.41 -7.58
CA THR A 24 12.79 11.89 -7.26
C THR A 24 12.83 13.28 -6.61
N LYS A 25 11.77 14.06 -6.82
CA LYS A 25 11.60 15.38 -6.19
C LYS A 25 11.24 15.30 -4.70
N TYR A 26 10.51 14.26 -4.32
CA TYR A 26 10.00 14.05 -2.97
C TYR A 26 10.39 12.67 -2.48
N ASP A 27 10.25 12.48 -1.17
CA ASP A 27 10.27 11.17 -0.55
C ASP A 27 8.97 10.44 -0.90
N TYR A 28 9.07 9.17 -1.26
CA TYR A 28 7.91 8.35 -1.59
C TYR A 28 7.78 7.23 -0.58
N LYS A 29 6.54 6.95 -0.19
CA LYS A 29 6.18 5.83 0.67
C LYS A 29 5.29 4.85 -0.09
N ILE A 30 5.46 3.56 0.17
CA ILE A 30 4.56 2.53 -0.36
C ILE A 30 3.12 2.77 0.13
N ASN A 31 2.15 2.61 -0.76
CA ASN A 31 0.74 2.79 -0.42
C ASN A 31 0.19 1.58 0.36
N ARG A 32 0.08 1.74 1.68
CA ARG A 32 -0.42 0.70 2.60
C ARG A 32 -1.80 0.15 2.22
N ASN A 33 -2.72 0.98 1.74
CA ASN A 33 -4.08 0.53 1.42
C ASN A 33 -4.08 -0.41 0.21
N ILE A 34 -3.29 -0.06 -0.81
CA ILE A 34 -3.12 -0.91 -1.99
C ILE A 34 -2.40 -2.20 -1.60
N ALA A 35 -1.39 -2.12 -0.74
CA ALA A 35 -0.65 -3.29 -0.28
C ALA A 35 -1.54 -4.31 0.45
N ILE A 36 -2.45 -3.85 1.29
CA ILE A 36 -3.43 -4.71 1.96
C ILE A 36 -4.36 -5.37 0.93
N GLY A 37 -4.78 -4.62 -0.09
CA GLY A 37 -5.62 -5.13 -1.18
C GLY A 37 -4.94 -6.22 -2.00
N ILE A 38 -3.70 -5.98 -2.43
CA ILE A 38 -2.89 -6.94 -3.20
C ILE A 38 -2.69 -8.22 -2.37
N LEU A 39 -2.25 -8.08 -1.12
CA LEU A 39 -2.05 -9.23 -0.25
C LEU A 39 -3.34 -10.04 -0.09
N LYS A 40 -4.48 -9.36 0.10
CA LYS A 40 -5.78 -10.04 0.21
C LYS A 40 -6.13 -10.81 -1.07
N GLY A 41 -5.80 -10.28 -2.24
CA GLY A 41 -6.01 -10.93 -3.54
C GLY A 41 -5.14 -12.17 -3.73
N GLU A 42 -3.89 -12.14 -3.26
CA GLU A 42 -2.93 -13.25 -3.39
C GLU A 42 -3.04 -14.30 -2.27
N LEU A 43 -3.82 -14.05 -1.21
CA LEU A 43 -4.01 -15.00 -0.11
C LEU A 43 -4.43 -16.41 -0.57
N PRO A 44 -5.41 -16.58 -1.48
CA PRO A 44 -5.78 -17.91 -1.97
C PRO A 44 -4.62 -18.64 -2.65
N ARG A 45 -3.82 -17.92 -3.47
CA ARG A 45 -2.65 -18.47 -4.16
C ARG A 45 -1.58 -18.91 -3.16
N LEU A 46 -1.30 -18.08 -2.16
CA LEU A 46 -0.37 -18.40 -1.06
C LEU A 46 -0.81 -19.63 -0.26
N LEU A 47 -2.10 -19.77 0.02
CA LEU A 47 -2.64 -20.89 0.80
C LEU A 47 -2.79 -22.17 -0.02
N SER A 48 -2.96 -22.06 -1.33
CA SER A 48 -3.11 -23.21 -2.22
C SER A 48 -1.82 -24.01 -2.40
N GLY A 49 -0.66 -23.40 -2.13
CA GLY A 49 0.65 -24.05 -2.24
C GLY A 49 1.03 -24.47 -3.66
N THR A 50 0.34 -23.95 -4.68
CA THR A 50 0.60 -24.26 -6.10
C THR A 50 1.96 -23.76 -6.57
N GLU A 51 2.50 -22.75 -5.89
CA GLU A 51 3.75 -22.09 -6.25
C GLU A 51 4.64 -21.87 -5.03
N PRO A 52 5.97 -21.79 -5.22
CA PRO A 52 6.88 -21.48 -4.13
C PRO A 52 6.55 -20.10 -3.55
N MET A 53 6.34 -20.07 -2.24
CA MET A 53 5.90 -18.88 -1.50
C MET A 53 6.77 -17.64 -1.77
N ASN A 54 8.10 -17.84 -1.92
CA ASN A 54 9.05 -16.77 -2.21
C ASN A 54 8.78 -16.10 -3.55
N SER A 55 8.38 -16.85 -4.59
CA SER A 55 8.08 -16.30 -5.92
C SER A 55 6.87 -15.36 -5.85
N VAL A 56 5.80 -15.80 -5.18
CA VAL A 56 4.58 -14.99 -5.01
C VAL A 56 4.90 -13.71 -4.23
N PHE A 57 5.77 -13.79 -3.20
CA PHE A 57 6.18 -12.61 -2.46
C PHE A 57 7.03 -11.63 -3.29
N ASP A 58 7.92 -12.12 -4.14
CA ASP A 58 8.72 -11.26 -5.02
C ASP A 58 7.86 -10.58 -6.09
N GLU A 59 6.87 -11.29 -6.65
CA GLU A 59 5.86 -10.72 -7.54
C GLU A 59 5.06 -9.61 -6.84
N MET A 60 4.57 -9.89 -5.64
CA MET A 60 3.85 -8.91 -4.83
C MET A 60 4.71 -7.68 -4.55
N LYS A 61 5.99 -7.87 -4.19
CA LYS A 61 6.93 -6.78 -3.90
C LYS A 61 7.16 -5.90 -5.14
N ALA A 62 7.36 -6.52 -6.31
CA ALA A 62 7.48 -5.81 -7.58
C ALA A 62 6.23 -4.98 -7.90
N GLU A 63 5.04 -5.51 -7.60
CA GLU A 63 3.78 -4.79 -7.78
C GLU A 63 3.62 -3.64 -6.79
N LEU A 64 3.98 -3.85 -5.51
CA LEU A 64 3.97 -2.81 -4.48
C LEU A 64 4.84 -1.62 -4.84
N LEU A 65 6.02 -1.87 -5.42
CA LEU A 65 6.91 -0.81 -5.87
C LEU A 65 6.22 0.10 -6.89
N LYS A 66 5.31 -0.38 -7.74
CA LYS A 66 4.58 0.50 -8.69
C LYS A 66 3.65 1.48 -7.97
N HIS A 67 3.19 1.15 -6.76
CA HIS A 67 2.18 1.88 -6.01
C HIS A 67 2.75 2.71 -4.86
N ARG A 68 3.41 3.81 -5.22
CA ARG A 68 4.03 4.76 -4.29
C ARG A 68 3.23 6.07 -4.16
N LEU A 69 3.29 6.69 -2.99
CA LEU A 69 2.70 7.99 -2.71
C LEU A 69 3.76 8.99 -2.24
N PRO A 70 3.79 10.23 -2.77
CA PRO A 70 4.74 11.24 -2.35
C PRO A 70 4.37 11.78 -0.97
N VAL A 71 5.37 11.91 -0.10
CA VAL A 71 5.30 12.61 1.18
C VAL A 71 5.69 14.07 0.92
N ILE A 72 4.68 14.91 0.73
CA ILE A 72 4.87 16.33 0.43
C ILE A 72 4.95 17.12 1.75
N PRO A 73 6.11 17.70 2.11
CA PRO A 73 6.22 18.55 3.28
C PRO A 73 5.44 19.85 3.07
N ASN A 74 4.93 20.45 4.16
CA ASN A 74 4.33 21.79 4.17
C ASN A 74 3.28 22.03 3.07
N ARG A 75 2.30 21.12 2.93
CA ARG A 75 1.19 21.29 1.99
C ARG A 75 0.46 22.61 2.23
N THR A 76 0.44 23.46 1.21
CA THR A 76 -0.28 24.75 1.22
C THR A 76 -1.80 24.55 1.27
N PHE A 77 -2.32 23.49 0.64
CA PHE A 77 -3.74 23.17 0.64
C PHE A 77 -4.04 21.90 1.42
N ASN A 78 -5.00 22.01 2.35
CA ASN A 78 -5.42 20.87 3.14
C ASN A 78 -6.19 19.85 2.28
N ARG A 79 -6.07 18.56 2.60
CA ARG A 79 -6.77 17.51 1.86
C ARG A 79 -8.27 17.63 2.13
N LYS A 80 -9.07 18.00 1.13
CA LYS A 80 -10.53 17.97 1.24
C LYS A 80 -11.01 16.53 1.29
N HIS A 81 -11.23 16.01 2.49
CA HIS A 81 -11.92 14.73 2.68
C HIS A 81 -13.37 14.92 2.29
N LYS A 82 -13.75 14.50 1.09
CA LYS A 82 -15.17 14.38 0.72
C LYS A 82 -15.75 13.26 1.55
N VAL A 83 -16.36 13.59 2.70
CA VAL A 83 -17.29 12.68 3.36
C VAL A 83 -18.42 12.48 2.35
N ARG A 84 -18.51 11.30 1.73
CA ARG A 84 -19.66 10.96 0.91
C ARG A 84 -20.86 10.97 1.84
N LYS A 85 -21.67 12.04 1.80
CA LYS A 85 -22.96 12.05 2.46
C LYS A 85 -23.72 10.87 1.86
N ARG A 86 -24.05 9.87 2.69
CA ARG A 86 -24.90 8.77 2.25
C ARG A 86 -26.26 9.37 1.90
N LYS A 87 -26.92 8.84 0.88
CA LYS A 87 -28.28 9.28 0.52
C LYS A 87 -29.27 9.03 1.67
N PHE A 88 -29.01 8.00 2.49
CA PHE A 88 -29.87 7.59 3.59
C PHE A 88 -29.08 7.56 4.91
N GLU A 89 -29.72 8.04 5.97
CA GLU A 89 -29.27 7.91 7.34
C GLU A 89 -29.51 6.46 7.80
N ILE A 90 -28.43 5.75 8.14
CA ILE A 90 -28.54 4.42 8.75
C ILE A 90 -28.62 4.66 10.25
N TYR A 91 -29.82 4.52 10.81
CA TYR A 91 -30.00 4.41 12.25
C TYR A 91 -29.50 3.05 12.70
N TYR A 92 -28.34 3.01 13.37
CA TYR A 92 -27.94 1.83 14.14
C TYR A 92 -28.87 1.77 15.35
N GLY A 93 -29.97 1.04 15.24
CA GLY A 93 -30.79 0.72 16.39
C GLY A 93 -29.89 0.09 17.45
N ARG A 94 -29.83 0.68 18.65
CA ARG A 94 -29.29 -0.01 19.83
C ARG A 94 -30.12 -1.28 19.97
N VAL A 95 -29.53 -2.42 19.67
CA VAL A 95 -30.03 -3.70 20.17
C VAL A 95 -29.68 -3.68 21.66
N SER A 96 -30.68 -3.35 22.47
CA SER A 96 -30.67 -3.45 23.93
C SER A 96 -30.47 -4.88 24.38
#